data_AF-A0A6C0E9G7-F1
#
_entry.id   AF-A0A6C0E9G7-F1
#
_cell.length_a   1.000
_cell.length_b   1.000
_cell.length_c   1.000
_cell.angle_alpha   90.00
_cell.angle_beta   90.00
_cell.angle_gamma   90.00
#
_symmetry.space_group_name_H-M   'P 1'
#
loop_
_entity.id
_entity.type
_entity.pdbx_description
1 polymer ?
#
loop_
_entity_poly.entity_id
_entity_poly.type
_entity_poly.pdbx_seq_one_letter_code
_entity_poly.pdbx_strand_id
1 'polypeptide(L)'
;MTNLVIKHLNPELKKLNDEVNKLNITNTIFTRKWSPQIKNKLKTWMNTFITNFDILVKEFNHSKITLENQKIRTDKKTNPTLYILLLEFIEKYPEDIKKICSDSLGEESFNHLKKSCLKGPEDLGEWINTYSNQIYRSDTNSWINVLESYTKKSTNYKINLLGQGLVNHLNQYNEFMSFQIQRDIEKGFLYLYKYQDNHLIFEVESDYKIDLESHYWKFLYARMKIMARMHQKRNLIRFKIYLSKQTKKLPTKKLFGPKEVNSGSTNYHTINIWREEEHYKLIIHESIHFYNLDGSLDLFDENNKINLECSYQIGDHNETRIYEAYTESLTIFFHTFANAYQIYYLSNQESKTNLLDKKIIYNDIYDLWCILWEKERKFGVLQVARIYNHINPTSTTFSDFLIKSNKTCKKERNGNKYKLEQRTAVLSYHFLKTANLIFDQEFLKWIPDLNDPHPGSLIKFTKFVKTLTHNSDFINIINDGLTTIRNKKNTSNSMRMSFYDIKK
;
A
#
# COMPACT_ATOMS: atom_id res chain seq x y z
N MET A 1 13.99 9.63 24.65
CA MET A 1 12.97 9.52 23.58
C MET A 1 13.05 8.22 22.78
N THR A 2 14.22 7.77 22.30
CA THR A 2 14.32 6.51 21.51
C THR A 2 13.77 5.26 22.22
N ASN A 3 14.05 5.08 23.51
CA ASN A 3 13.51 3.95 24.28
C ASN A 3 11.98 3.98 24.39
N LEU A 4 11.40 5.18 24.41
CA LEU A 4 9.95 5.39 24.43
C LEU A 4 9.31 4.90 23.12
N VAL A 5 9.92 5.25 21.99
CA VAL A 5 9.50 4.76 20.68
C VAL A 5 9.55 3.23 20.63
N ILE A 6 10.66 2.62 21.05
CA ILE A 6 10.85 1.16 21.03
C ILE A 6 9.84 0.44 21.93
N LYS A 7 9.48 1.04 23.07
CA LYS A 7 8.50 0.47 24.02
C LYS A 7 7.15 0.19 23.35
N HIS A 8 6.70 1.08 22.46
CA HIS A 8 5.38 0.99 21.81
C HIS A 8 5.40 0.27 20.45
N LEU A 9 6.56 -0.19 19.98
CA LEU A 9 6.67 -0.97 18.74
C LEU A 9 6.11 -2.39 18.92
N ASN A 10 5.37 -2.86 17.91
CA ASN A 10 5.04 -4.28 17.75
C ASN A 10 6.34 -5.13 17.71
N PRO A 11 6.37 -6.35 18.29
CA PRO A 11 7.52 -7.26 18.22
C PRO A 11 8.20 -7.40 16.86
N GLU A 12 7.44 -7.50 15.76
CA GLU A 12 8.03 -7.59 14.41
C GLU A 12 8.83 -6.34 14.05
N LEU A 13 8.32 -5.17 14.45
CA LEU A 13 8.97 -3.88 14.23
C LEU A 13 10.22 -3.68 15.09
N LYS A 14 10.35 -4.38 16.21
CA LYS A 14 11.61 -4.38 16.99
C LYS A 14 12.75 -5.02 16.20
N LYS A 15 12.49 -6.13 15.49
CA LYS A 15 13.47 -6.73 14.59
C LYS A 15 13.83 -5.78 13.44
N LEU A 16 12.83 -5.13 12.84
CA LEU A 16 13.07 -4.11 11.80
C LEU A 16 13.85 -2.90 12.34
N ASN A 17 13.58 -2.48 13.58
CA ASN A 17 14.29 -1.38 14.24
C ASN A 17 15.79 -1.67 14.34
N ASP A 18 16.16 -2.89 14.71
CA ASP A 18 17.56 -3.29 14.77
C ASP A 18 18.20 -3.31 13.38
N GLU A 19 17.43 -3.68 12.36
CA GLU A 19 17.93 -3.62 10.99
C GLU A 19 18.15 -2.18 10.51
N VAL A 20 17.21 -1.28 10.82
CA VAL A 20 17.27 0.15 10.50
C VAL A 20 18.40 0.85 11.25
N ASN A 21 18.62 0.54 12.53
CA ASN A 21 19.70 1.15 13.31
C ASN A 21 21.09 0.68 12.85
N LYS A 22 21.19 -0.49 12.20
CA LYS A 22 22.43 -1.01 11.62
C LYS A 22 22.79 -0.39 10.26
N LEU A 23 21.89 0.37 9.64
CA LEU A 23 22.22 1.11 8.43
C LEU A 23 23.23 2.21 8.77
N ASN A 24 24.49 1.95 8.46
CA ASN A 24 25.58 2.90 8.63
C ASN A 24 25.61 3.86 7.43
N ILE A 25 24.50 4.56 7.21
CA ILE A 25 24.42 5.56 6.13
C ILE A 25 25.17 6.79 6.61
N THR A 26 26.08 7.30 5.78
CA THR A 26 26.88 8.49 6.12
C THR A 26 25.93 9.61 6.53
N ASN A 27 26.09 10.08 7.78
CA ASN A 27 25.12 10.95 8.46
C ASN A 27 24.80 12.27 7.73
N THR A 28 25.58 12.69 6.74
CA THR A 28 25.48 14.04 6.14
C THR A 28 24.13 14.34 5.50
N ILE A 29 23.44 13.37 4.91
CA ILE A 29 22.11 13.59 4.28
C ILE A 29 20.99 13.52 5.32
N PHE A 30 21.09 12.61 6.29
CA PHE A 30 20.08 12.45 7.34
C PHE A 30 20.16 13.53 8.43
N THR A 31 21.32 14.17 8.59
CA THR A 31 21.54 15.29 9.52
C THR A 31 21.33 16.67 8.88
N ARG A 32 20.88 16.75 7.62
CA ARG A 32 20.57 18.02 6.95
C ARG A 32 19.58 18.83 7.80
N LYS A 33 20.00 20.02 8.21
CA LYS A 33 19.12 20.97 8.89
C LYS A 33 18.16 21.55 7.85
N TRP A 34 16.85 21.37 8.07
CA TRP A 34 15.85 22.08 7.28
C TRP A 34 16.08 23.59 7.33
N SER A 35 15.83 24.26 6.19
CA SER A 35 15.85 25.72 6.14
C SER A 35 14.86 26.31 7.16
N PRO A 36 15.11 27.53 7.68
CA PRO A 36 14.19 28.18 8.62
C PRO A 36 12.75 28.27 8.10
N GLN A 37 12.58 28.55 6.80
CA GLN A 37 11.27 28.59 6.15
C GLN A 37 10.54 27.24 6.24
N ILE A 38 11.24 26.14 5.95
CA ILE A 38 10.66 24.80 6.00
C ILE A 38 10.37 24.40 7.44
N LYS A 39 11.25 24.71 8.41
CA LYS A 39 10.96 24.48 9.83
C LYS A 39 9.70 25.19 10.31
N ASN A 40 9.52 26.45 9.94
CA ASN A 40 8.33 27.22 10.32
C ASN A 40 7.05 26.64 9.68
N LYS A 41 7.14 26.26 8.40
CA LYS A 41 6.05 25.58 7.68
C LYS A 41 5.67 24.26 8.39
N LEU A 42 6.66 23.42 8.67
CA LEU A 42 6.51 22.16 9.39
C LEU A 42 5.87 22.32 10.76
N LYS A 43 6.33 23.30 11.55
CA LYS A 43 5.76 23.60 12.86
C LYS A 43 4.28 24.00 12.75
N THR A 44 3.93 24.83 11.78
CA THR A 44 2.54 25.26 11.53
C THR A 44 1.65 24.08 11.16
N TRP A 45 2.14 23.24 10.24
CA TRP A 45 1.45 22.03 9.78
C TRP A 45 1.23 21.03 10.91
N MET A 46 2.29 20.72 11.64
CA MET A 46 2.24 19.79 12.75
C MET A 46 1.31 20.29 13.86
N ASN A 47 1.36 21.59 14.20
CA ASN A 47 0.45 22.18 15.18
C ASN A 47 -1.01 22.04 14.75
N THR A 48 -1.31 22.34 13.49
CA THR A 48 -2.67 22.23 12.93
C THR A 48 -3.16 20.78 12.94
N PHE A 49 -2.31 19.84 12.51
CA PHE A 49 -2.61 18.41 12.51
C PHE A 49 -2.87 17.91 13.93
N ILE A 50 -1.93 18.13 14.86
CA ILE A 50 -1.99 17.64 16.25
C ILE A 50 -3.22 18.19 16.97
N THR A 51 -3.53 19.47 16.79
CA THR A 51 -4.69 20.09 17.44
C THR A 51 -5.99 19.41 17.00
N ASN A 52 -6.15 19.18 15.70
CA ASN A 52 -7.32 18.48 15.17
C ASN A 52 -7.35 17.01 15.58
N PHE A 53 -6.18 16.35 15.60
CA PHE A 53 -6.05 14.95 15.96
C PHE A 53 -6.36 14.70 17.45
N ASP A 54 -5.90 15.58 18.35
CA ASP A 54 -6.21 15.54 19.79
C ASP A 54 -7.71 15.66 20.06
N ILE A 55 -8.39 16.58 19.36
CA ILE A 55 -9.84 16.72 19.43
C ILE A 55 -10.53 15.41 19.01
N LEU A 56 -10.14 14.83 17.87
CA LEU A 56 -10.76 13.58 17.37
C LEU A 56 -10.50 12.39 18.29
N VAL A 57 -9.30 12.30 18.88
CA VAL A 57 -8.98 11.30 19.89
C VAL A 57 -9.94 11.45 21.07
N LYS A 58 -10.20 12.66 21.56
CA LYS A 58 -11.15 12.92 22.66
C LYS A 58 -12.62 12.71 22.28
N GLU A 59 -12.99 12.91 21.01
CA GLU A 59 -14.36 12.70 20.48
C GLU A 59 -14.76 11.22 20.37
N PHE A 60 -13.81 10.28 20.37
CA PHE A 60 -14.12 8.87 20.20
C PHE A 60 -15.04 8.36 21.32
N ASN A 61 -16.26 8.00 20.94
CA ASN A 61 -17.27 7.45 21.83
C ASN A 61 -17.58 6.01 21.43
N HIS A 62 -17.05 5.05 22.20
CA HIS A 62 -17.18 3.62 21.93
C HIS A 62 -18.64 3.12 22.07
N SER A 63 -19.50 3.81 22.83
CA SER A 63 -20.92 3.44 22.99
C SER A 63 -21.72 3.47 21.68
N LYS A 64 -21.19 4.10 20.62
CA LYS A 64 -21.76 4.09 19.27
C LYS A 64 -21.39 2.86 18.44
N ILE A 65 -20.59 1.95 18.98
CA ILE A 65 -20.20 0.71 18.28
C ILE A 65 -21.17 -0.40 18.67
N THR A 66 -21.81 -0.99 17.68
CA THR A 66 -22.68 -2.16 17.84
C THR A 66 -21.94 -3.41 17.38
N LEU A 67 -21.84 -4.41 18.25
CA LEU A 67 -21.39 -5.75 17.89
C LEU A 67 -22.58 -6.56 17.38
N GLU A 68 -22.52 -6.97 16.12
CA GLU A 68 -23.41 -7.96 15.56
C GLU A 68 -22.69 -9.31 15.56
N ASN A 69 -23.21 -10.27 16.32
CA ASN A 69 -22.75 -11.65 16.24
C ASN A 69 -23.19 -12.25 14.90
N GLN A 70 -22.34 -12.10 13.89
CA GLN A 70 -22.56 -12.76 12.60
C GLN A 70 -22.04 -14.19 12.68
N LYS A 71 -22.94 -15.16 12.88
CA LYS A 71 -22.67 -16.58 12.64
C LYS A 71 -22.67 -16.86 11.12
N ILE A 72 -21.86 -16.11 10.36
CA ILE A 72 -21.77 -16.17 8.88
C ILE A 72 -20.64 -17.08 8.41
N ARG A 73 -19.88 -17.70 9.32
CA ARG A 73 -18.91 -18.71 8.91
C ARG A 73 -19.66 -19.94 8.38
N THR A 74 -19.79 -20.03 7.07
CA THR A 74 -20.29 -21.25 6.44
C THR A 74 -19.16 -22.26 6.51
N ASP A 75 -19.16 -23.11 7.54
CA ASP A 75 -18.22 -24.23 7.68
C ASP A 75 -18.24 -25.21 6.48
N LYS A 76 -19.17 -25.00 5.52
CA LYS A 76 -19.50 -25.92 4.43
C LYS A 76 -18.73 -25.74 3.12
N LYS A 77 -18.03 -24.62 2.87
CA LYS A 77 -17.22 -24.48 1.65
C LYS A 77 -15.74 -24.65 1.97
N THR A 78 -15.24 -25.88 1.89
CA THR A 78 -13.80 -26.18 1.98
C THR A 78 -13.01 -25.51 0.85
N ASN A 79 -13.62 -25.36 -0.32
CA ASN A 79 -13.02 -24.77 -1.51
C ASN A 79 -13.64 -23.40 -1.88
N PRO A 80 -12.82 -22.42 -2.34
CA PRO A 80 -13.30 -21.13 -2.82
C PRO A 80 -14.24 -21.26 -4.02
N THR A 81 -15.20 -20.35 -4.15
CA THR A 81 -16.18 -20.38 -5.24
C THR A 81 -15.50 -20.23 -6.60
N LEU A 82 -14.54 -19.31 -6.74
CA LEU A 82 -13.75 -19.16 -7.97
C LEU A 82 -13.05 -20.45 -8.39
N TYR A 83 -12.45 -21.15 -7.42
CA TYR A 83 -11.72 -22.39 -7.67
C TYR A 83 -12.64 -23.49 -8.21
N ILE A 84 -13.81 -23.67 -7.59
CA ILE A 84 -14.80 -24.66 -8.01
C ILE A 84 -15.27 -24.38 -9.44
N LEU A 85 -15.63 -23.12 -9.73
CA LEU A 85 -16.12 -22.71 -11.03
C LEU A 85 -15.06 -22.89 -12.13
N LEU A 86 -13.81 -22.51 -11.87
CA LEU A 86 -12.71 -22.66 -12.83
C LEU A 86 -12.37 -24.13 -13.08
N LEU A 87 -12.31 -24.95 -12.03
CA LEU A 87 -12.03 -26.38 -12.18
C LEU A 87 -13.11 -27.06 -13.02
N GLU A 88 -14.38 -26.79 -12.72
CA GLU A 88 -15.51 -27.32 -13.49
C GLU A 88 -15.45 -26.88 -14.97
N PHE A 89 -15.10 -25.62 -15.23
CA PHE A 89 -15.01 -25.11 -16.60
C PHE A 89 -13.86 -25.77 -17.36
N ILE A 90 -12.69 -25.92 -16.73
CA ILE A 90 -11.51 -26.56 -17.33
C ILE A 90 -11.75 -28.04 -17.62
N GLU A 91 -12.43 -28.75 -16.73
CA GLU A 91 -12.71 -30.19 -16.91
C GLU A 91 -13.77 -30.44 -18.00
N LYS A 92 -14.82 -29.62 -18.05
CA LYS A 92 -15.94 -29.84 -18.97
C LYS A 92 -15.76 -29.18 -20.33
N TYR A 93 -15.04 -28.07 -20.41
CA TYR A 93 -14.91 -27.25 -21.64
C TYR A 93 -13.46 -26.72 -21.83
N PRO A 94 -12.45 -27.61 -21.89
CA PRO A 94 -11.04 -27.21 -21.95
C PRO A 94 -10.68 -26.36 -23.18
N GLU A 95 -11.31 -26.60 -24.34
CA GLU A 95 -11.03 -25.85 -25.57
C GLU A 95 -11.58 -24.42 -25.53
N ASP A 96 -12.77 -24.24 -24.94
CA ASP A 96 -13.37 -22.91 -24.76
C ASP A 96 -12.52 -22.04 -23.84
N ILE A 97 -12.10 -22.57 -22.69
CA ILE A 97 -11.26 -21.85 -21.74
C ILE A 97 -9.85 -21.61 -22.29
N LYS A 98 -9.30 -22.56 -23.08
CA LYS A 98 -8.04 -22.36 -23.78
C LYS A 98 -8.13 -21.18 -24.75
N LYS A 99 -9.22 -21.10 -25.52
CA LYS A 99 -9.47 -19.98 -26.44
C LYS A 99 -9.58 -18.65 -25.71
N ILE A 100 -10.38 -18.57 -24.64
CA ILE A 100 -10.52 -17.35 -23.81
C ILE A 100 -9.16 -16.89 -23.28
N CYS A 101 -8.35 -17.83 -22.77
CA CYS A 101 -7.00 -17.55 -22.29
C CYS A 101 -6.06 -17.08 -23.42
N SER A 102 -6.07 -17.73 -24.59
CA SER A 102 -5.26 -17.31 -25.73
C SER A 102 -5.61 -15.91 -26.21
N ASP A 103 -6.91 -15.57 -26.26
CA ASP A 103 -7.42 -14.30 -26.78
C ASP A 103 -7.10 -13.10 -25.86
N SER A 104 -6.79 -13.33 -24.57
CA SER A 104 -6.59 -12.26 -23.58
C SER A 104 -5.24 -12.30 -22.85
N LEU A 105 -4.75 -13.50 -22.52
CA LEU A 105 -3.57 -13.74 -21.67
C LEU A 105 -2.41 -14.40 -22.42
N GLY A 106 -2.65 -14.90 -23.64
CA GLY A 106 -1.71 -15.67 -24.45
C GLY A 106 -1.80 -17.18 -24.21
N GLU A 107 -1.32 -17.97 -25.18
CA GLU A 107 -1.56 -19.43 -25.24
C GLU A 107 -1.01 -20.21 -24.03
N GLU A 108 0.15 -19.82 -23.49
CA GLU A 108 0.76 -20.51 -22.35
C GLU A 108 -0.05 -20.35 -21.04
N SER A 109 -0.87 -19.30 -20.95
CA SER A 109 -1.63 -18.99 -19.74
C SER A 109 -2.65 -20.07 -19.38
N PHE A 110 -3.22 -20.76 -20.38
CA PHE A 110 -4.14 -21.88 -20.16
C PHE A 110 -3.44 -23.07 -19.51
N ASN A 111 -2.26 -23.45 -19.99
CA ASN A 111 -1.49 -24.54 -19.40
C ASN A 111 -1.13 -24.22 -17.94
N HIS A 112 -0.80 -22.95 -17.67
CA HIS A 112 -0.51 -22.49 -16.32
C HIS A 112 -1.77 -22.54 -15.44
N LEU A 113 -2.92 -22.05 -15.93
CA LEU A 113 -4.22 -22.08 -15.25
C LEU A 113 -4.62 -23.52 -14.89
N LYS A 114 -4.58 -24.42 -15.88
CA LYS A 114 -4.91 -25.83 -15.71
C LYS A 114 -4.04 -26.49 -14.65
N LYS A 115 -2.71 -26.29 -14.73
CA LYS A 115 -1.76 -26.81 -13.74
C LYS A 115 -2.03 -26.26 -12.34
N SER A 116 -2.34 -24.97 -12.23
CA SER A 116 -2.65 -24.33 -10.96
C SER A 116 -3.95 -24.84 -10.34
N CYS A 117 -5.01 -24.99 -11.14
CA CYS A 117 -6.28 -25.53 -10.65
C CYS A 117 -6.15 -26.99 -10.19
N LEU A 118 -5.38 -27.83 -10.90
CA LEU A 118 -5.18 -29.22 -10.50
C LEU A 118 -4.40 -29.39 -9.19
N LYS A 119 -3.54 -28.42 -8.84
CA LYS A 119 -2.78 -28.45 -7.58
C LYS A 119 -3.54 -27.91 -6.39
N GLY A 120 -4.49 -27.01 -6.62
CA GLY A 120 -5.39 -26.50 -5.59
C GLY A 120 -5.45 -24.98 -5.50
N PRO A 121 -6.20 -24.45 -4.51
CA PRO A 121 -6.48 -23.02 -4.40
C PRO A 121 -5.24 -22.13 -4.20
N GLU A 122 -4.18 -22.63 -3.59
CA GLU A 122 -2.97 -21.84 -3.36
C GLU A 122 -2.22 -21.55 -4.67
N ASP A 123 -2.02 -22.56 -5.52
CA ASP A 123 -1.43 -22.39 -6.85
C ASP A 123 -2.35 -21.59 -7.80
N LEU A 124 -3.68 -21.68 -7.64
CA LEU A 124 -4.61 -20.80 -8.35
C LEU A 124 -4.42 -19.33 -7.93
N GLY A 125 -4.23 -19.06 -6.65
CA GLY A 125 -3.93 -17.71 -6.16
C GLY A 125 -2.66 -17.12 -6.76
N GLU A 126 -1.65 -17.96 -6.99
CA GLU A 126 -0.41 -17.56 -7.68
C GLU A 126 -0.64 -17.25 -9.17
N TRP A 127 -1.51 -18.01 -9.84
CA TRP A 127 -1.92 -17.70 -11.22
C TRP A 127 -2.67 -16.37 -11.29
N ILE A 128 -3.65 -16.14 -10.41
CA ILE A 128 -4.39 -14.88 -10.34
C ILE A 128 -3.43 -13.71 -10.06
N ASN A 129 -2.49 -13.87 -9.11
CA ASN A 129 -1.50 -12.83 -8.82
C ASN A 129 -0.66 -12.49 -10.07
N THR A 130 -0.28 -13.52 -10.84
CA THR A 130 0.55 -13.39 -12.05
C THR A 130 -0.15 -12.61 -13.17
N TYR A 131 -1.44 -12.90 -13.36
CA TYR A 131 -2.25 -12.34 -14.46
C TYR A 131 -3.26 -11.28 -13.98
N SER A 132 -3.16 -10.80 -12.74
CA SER A 132 -4.13 -9.90 -12.09
C SER A 132 -4.53 -8.72 -12.97
N ASN A 133 -3.56 -7.95 -13.47
CA ASN A 133 -3.86 -6.80 -14.33
C ASN A 133 -4.55 -7.21 -15.62
N GLN A 134 -4.17 -8.33 -16.25
CA GLN A 134 -4.83 -8.80 -17.46
C GLN A 134 -6.22 -9.37 -17.18
N ILE A 135 -6.48 -9.89 -15.97
CA ILE A 135 -7.80 -10.38 -15.58
C ILE A 135 -8.76 -9.22 -15.40
N TYR A 136 -8.36 -8.18 -14.66
CA TYR A 136 -9.25 -7.13 -14.17
C TYR A 136 -9.17 -5.80 -14.94
N ARG A 137 -8.29 -5.68 -15.94
CA ARG A 137 -8.18 -4.46 -16.77
C ARG A 137 -9.56 -3.98 -17.24
N SER A 138 -9.75 -2.67 -17.25
CA SER A 138 -10.96 -2.04 -17.77
C SER A 138 -11.02 -2.03 -19.30
N ASP A 139 -9.96 -2.45 -19.99
CA ASP A 139 -9.93 -2.50 -21.46
C ASP A 139 -10.73 -3.69 -22.01
N THR A 140 -11.09 -3.63 -23.29
CA THR A 140 -11.89 -4.67 -23.95
C THR A 140 -11.19 -6.03 -24.04
N ASN A 141 -9.90 -6.09 -23.75
CA ASN A 141 -9.06 -7.29 -23.89
C ASN A 141 -8.80 -7.96 -22.54
N SER A 142 -9.36 -7.45 -21.44
CA SER A 142 -9.25 -8.13 -20.16
C SER A 142 -9.93 -9.49 -20.20
N TRP A 143 -9.40 -10.43 -19.42
CA TRP A 143 -9.91 -11.80 -19.39
C TRP A 143 -11.39 -11.85 -19.01
N ILE A 144 -11.84 -10.99 -18.08
CA ILE A 144 -13.25 -10.88 -17.70
C ILE A 144 -14.11 -10.43 -18.89
N ASN A 145 -13.68 -9.40 -19.62
CA ASN A 145 -14.43 -8.88 -20.78
C ASN A 145 -14.46 -9.88 -21.94
N VAL A 146 -13.34 -10.57 -22.20
CA VAL A 146 -13.27 -11.64 -23.19
C VAL A 146 -14.16 -12.83 -22.79
N LEU A 147 -14.13 -13.25 -21.53
CA LEU A 147 -15.01 -14.29 -20.99
C LEU A 147 -16.48 -13.89 -21.12
N GLU A 148 -16.84 -12.67 -20.76
CA GLU A 148 -18.22 -12.16 -20.87
C GLU A 148 -18.69 -12.11 -22.33
N SER A 149 -17.85 -11.62 -23.25
CA SER A 149 -18.14 -11.60 -24.68
C SER A 149 -18.31 -13.01 -25.25
N TYR A 150 -17.44 -13.95 -24.85
CA TYR A 150 -17.50 -15.35 -25.27
C TYR A 150 -18.78 -16.03 -24.80
N THR A 151 -19.13 -15.85 -23.52
CA THR A 151 -20.28 -16.49 -22.88
C THR A 151 -21.60 -15.97 -23.45
N LYS A 152 -21.71 -14.66 -23.73
CA LYS A 152 -22.87 -14.05 -24.41
C LYS A 152 -23.10 -14.58 -25.83
N LYS A 153 -22.02 -14.97 -26.53
CA LYS A 153 -22.09 -15.49 -27.91
C LYS A 153 -22.23 -17.01 -27.98
N SER A 154 -21.97 -17.73 -26.89
CA SER A 154 -22.05 -19.19 -26.87
C SER A 154 -23.49 -19.67 -27.01
N THR A 155 -23.73 -20.58 -27.96
CA THR A 155 -25.02 -21.27 -28.10
C THR A 155 -25.19 -22.40 -27.07
N ASN A 156 -24.12 -22.77 -26.35
CA ASN A 156 -24.15 -23.78 -25.30
C ASN A 156 -24.57 -23.14 -23.96
N TYR A 157 -25.80 -23.40 -23.54
CA TYR A 157 -26.37 -22.88 -22.29
C TYR A 157 -25.51 -23.17 -21.05
N LYS A 158 -24.83 -24.32 -20.98
CA LYS A 158 -23.99 -24.67 -19.81
C LYS A 158 -22.72 -23.82 -19.75
N ILE A 159 -22.11 -23.52 -20.90
CA ILE A 159 -20.95 -22.61 -21.01
C ILE A 159 -21.37 -21.20 -20.60
N ASN A 160 -22.52 -20.73 -21.08
CA ASN A 160 -23.08 -19.43 -20.71
C ASN A 160 -23.28 -19.33 -19.19
N LEU A 161 -23.93 -20.33 -18.57
CA LEU A 161 -24.21 -20.33 -17.13
C LEU A 161 -22.91 -20.33 -16.29
N LEU A 162 -21.96 -21.22 -16.59
CA LEU A 162 -20.69 -21.30 -15.85
C LEU A 162 -19.85 -20.03 -16.02
N GLY A 163 -19.72 -19.55 -17.25
CA GLY A 163 -18.93 -18.38 -17.52
C GLY A 163 -19.54 -17.09 -16.96
N GLN A 164 -20.87 -16.93 -16.97
CA GLN A 164 -21.53 -15.82 -16.28
C GLN A 164 -21.34 -15.92 -14.76
N GLY A 165 -21.36 -17.14 -14.20
CA GLY A 165 -21.02 -17.37 -12.79
C GLY A 165 -19.62 -16.88 -12.43
N LEU A 166 -18.63 -17.14 -13.29
CA LEU A 166 -17.26 -16.66 -13.13
C LEU A 166 -17.14 -15.13 -13.26
N VAL A 167 -17.75 -14.54 -14.29
CA VAL A 167 -17.77 -13.08 -14.48
C VAL A 167 -18.38 -12.39 -13.27
N ASN A 168 -19.56 -12.85 -12.83
CA ASN A 168 -20.23 -12.31 -11.65
C ASN A 168 -19.38 -12.42 -10.40
N HIS A 169 -18.67 -13.55 -10.24
CA HIS A 169 -17.81 -13.76 -9.09
C HIS A 169 -16.58 -12.85 -9.10
N LEU A 170 -15.89 -12.73 -10.23
CA LEU A 170 -14.70 -11.87 -10.34
C LEU A 170 -15.05 -10.39 -10.18
N ASN A 171 -16.22 -9.95 -10.69
CA ASN A 171 -16.70 -8.57 -10.55
C ASN A 171 -17.06 -8.17 -9.11
N GLN A 172 -17.12 -9.10 -8.16
CA GLN A 172 -17.30 -8.78 -6.73
C GLN A 172 -16.04 -8.24 -6.07
N TYR A 173 -14.88 -8.43 -6.70
CA TYR A 173 -13.58 -8.06 -6.15
C TYR A 173 -12.89 -7.03 -7.04
N ASN A 174 -11.95 -6.30 -6.47
CA ASN A 174 -11.13 -5.34 -7.20
C ASN A 174 -9.77 -5.95 -7.60
N GLU A 175 -9.14 -5.36 -8.61
CA GLU A 175 -7.83 -5.77 -9.14
C GLU A 175 -6.69 -5.73 -8.10
N PHE A 176 -6.85 -4.92 -7.06
CA PHE A 176 -5.85 -4.73 -6.00
C PHE A 176 -5.98 -5.75 -4.88
N MET A 177 -7.03 -6.57 -4.86
CA MET A 177 -7.29 -7.54 -3.81
C MET A 177 -6.61 -8.87 -4.14
N SER A 178 -5.86 -9.43 -3.19
CA SER A 178 -5.25 -10.74 -3.40
C SER A 178 -6.29 -11.86 -3.35
N PHE A 179 -6.07 -12.94 -4.09
CA PHE A 179 -6.96 -14.10 -4.06
C PHE A 179 -7.15 -14.66 -2.64
N GLN A 180 -6.11 -14.63 -1.80
CA GLN A 180 -6.24 -15.14 -0.43
C GLN A 180 -7.20 -14.28 0.42
N ILE A 181 -7.20 -12.96 0.23
CA ILE A 181 -8.18 -12.08 0.87
C ILE A 181 -9.60 -12.40 0.37
N GLN A 182 -9.77 -12.60 -0.94
CA GLN A 182 -11.07 -12.99 -1.51
C GLN A 182 -11.60 -14.27 -0.84
N ARG A 183 -10.73 -15.28 -0.68
CA ARG A 183 -11.06 -16.52 0.05
C ARG A 183 -11.45 -16.28 1.50
N ASP A 184 -10.75 -15.40 2.20
CA ASP A 184 -11.04 -15.10 3.61
C ASP A 184 -12.41 -14.41 3.73
N ILE A 185 -12.74 -13.48 2.82
CA ILE A 185 -14.05 -12.83 2.74
C ILE A 185 -15.15 -13.85 2.42
N GLU A 186 -14.94 -14.75 1.45
CA GLU A 186 -15.93 -15.80 1.09
C GLU A 186 -16.24 -16.76 2.24
N LYS A 187 -15.22 -17.09 3.04
CA LYS A 187 -15.39 -17.94 4.22
C LYS A 187 -16.25 -17.25 5.29
N GLY A 188 -16.30 -15.92 5.26
CA GLY A 188 -16.91 -15.09 6.27
C GLY A 188 -16.05 -15.00 7.53
N PHE A 189 -16.26 -13.92 8.29
CA PHE A 189 -15.64 -13.68 9.58
C PHE A 189 -16.62 -13.99 10.72
N LEU A 190 -16.10 -14.18 11.94
CA LEU A 190 -16.89 -14.55 13.11
C LEU A 190 -17.61 -13.37 13.79
N TYR A 191 -17.07 -12.16 13.66
CA TYR A 191 -17.56 -10.96 14.32
C TYR A 191 -17.68 -9.82 13.32
N LEU A 192 -18.78 -9.07 13.39
CA LEU A 192 -18.97 -7.81 12.68
C LEU A 192 -19.23 -6.68 13.69
N TYR A 193 -18.40 -5.65 13.63
CA TYR A 193 -18.58 -4.43 14.42
C TYR A 193 -18.98 -3.30 13.49
N LYS A 194 -20.04 -2.57 13.84
CA LYS A 194 -20.50 -1.41 13.09
C LYS A 194 -20.43 -0.15 13.95
N TYR A 195 -19.99 0.94 13.35
CA TYR A 195 -20.01 2.27 13.94
C TYR A 195 -20.64 3.24 12.96
N GLN A 196 -21.44 4.17 13.48
CA GLN A 196 -21.98 5.27 12.70
C GLN A 196 -22.07 6.56 13.53
N ASP A 197 -21.55 7.64 12.95
CA ASP A 197 -21.89 9.02 13.32
C ASP A 197 -22.27 9.83 12.07
N ASN A 198 -22.45 11.14 12.20
CA ASN A 198 -22.88 12.01 11.10
C ASN A 198 -21.85 12.13 9.96
N HIS A 199 -20.60 11.73 10.19
CA HIS A 199 -19.47 11.96 9.29
C HIS A 199 -18.68 10.68 8.96
N LEU A 200 -18.85 9.61 9.73
CA LEU A 200 -18.13 8.36 9.58
C LEU A 200 -19.05 7.16 9.75
N ILE A 201 -18.98 6.22 8.81
CA ILE A 201 -19.43 4.84 8.99
C ILE A 201 -18.20 3.94 8.89
N PHE A 202 -18.06 2.98 9.80
CA PHE A 202 -17.12 1.89 9.58
C PHE A 202 -17.69 0.54 9.99
N GLU A 203 -17.28 -0.48 9.24
CA GLU A 203 -17.57 -1.89 9.49
C GLU A 203 -16.24 -2.62 9.67
N VAL A 204 -16.14 -3.46 10.70
CA VAL A 204 -14.96 -4.30 10.96
C VAL A 204 -15.36 -5.76 11.03
N GLU A 205 -14.83 -6.57 10.13
CA GLU A 205 -15.00 -8.02 10.08
C GLU A 205 -13.74 -8.71 10.63
N SER A 206 -13.91 -9.61 11.62
CA SER A 206 -12.80 -10.27 12.32
C SER A 206 -13.09 -11.71 12.74
N ASP A 207 -12.03 -12.54 12.78
CA ASP A 207 -12.04 -13.89 13.33
C ASP A 207 -11.89 -13.94 14.87
N TYR A 208 -11.65 -12.80 15.50
CA TYR A 208 -11.46 -12.70 16.95
C TYR A 208 -12.21 -11.51 17.54
N LYS A 209 -12.53 -11.61 18.83
CA LYS A 209 -13.13 -10.51 19.57
C LYS A 209 -12.14 -9.36 19.65
N ILE A 210 -12.61 -8.17 19.31
CA ILE A 210 -11.82 -6.95 19.30
C ILE A 210 -12.10 -6.20 20.59
N ASP A 211 -11.05 -5.77 21.28
CA ASP A 211 -11.16 -4.83 22.39
C ASP A 211 -11.33 -3.40 21.84
N LEU A 212 -12.57 -2.93 21.80
CA LEU A 212 -12.93 -1.60 21.30
C LEU A 212 -12.58 -0.47 22.27
N GLU A 213 -12.30 -0.78 23.54
CA GLU A 213 -11.88 0.20 24.54
C GLU A 213 -10.38 0.50 24.45
N SER A 214 -9.62 -0.35 23.76
CA SER A 214 -8.19 -0.15 23.54
C SER A 214 -7.89 1.20 22.88
N HIS A 215 -6.74 1.79 23.25
CA HIS A 215 -6.25 3.01 22.60
C HIS A 215 -6.10 2.84 21.09
N TYR A 216 -5.91 1.60 20.61
CA TYR A 216 -5.81 1.29 19.20
C TYR A 216 -6.97 1.87 18.38
N TRP A 217 -8.22 1.58 18.78
CA TRP A 217 -9.41 2.04 18.05
C TRP A 217 -9.64 3.53 18.17
N LYS A 218 -9.31 4.11 19.33
CA LYS A 218 -9.35 5.56 19.55
C LYS A 218 -8.46 6.30 18.53
N PHE A 219 -7.25 5.80 18.32
CA PHE A 219 -6.29 6.36 17.37
C PHE A 219 -6.60 6.00 15.91
N LEU A 220 -7.28 4.88 15.67
CA LEU A 220 -7.77 4.51 14.35
C LEU A 220 -8.90 5.44 13.90
N TYR A 221 -9.89 5.66 14.79
CA TYR A 221 -10.98 6.60 14.61
C TYR A 221 -10.49 8.02 14.27
N ALA A 222 -9.50 8.51 15.04
CA ALA A 222 -8.93 9.81 14.77
C ALA A 222 -8.30 9.90 13.37
N ARG A 223 -7.63 8.84 12.88
CA ARG A 223 -7.08 8.79 11.52
C ARG A 223 -8.16 8.69 10.43
N MET A 224 -9.30 8.05 10.70
CA MET A 224 -10.42 8.00 9.75
C MET A 224 -11.04 9.38 9.50
N LYS A 225 -11.03 10.26 10.52
CA LYS A 225 -11.67 11.58 10.46
C LYS A 225 -10.69 12.74 10.21
N ILE A 226 -9.38 12.53 10.36
CA ILE A 226 -8.42 13.65 10.35
C ILE A 226 -8.39 14.40 9.02
N MET A 227 -8.41 13.69 7.89
CA MET A 227 -8.42 14.33 6.57
C MET A 227 -9.72 15.11 6.34
N ALA A 228 -10.87 14.55 6.72
CA ALA A 228 -12.16 15.24 6.63
C ALA A 228 -12.12 16.58 7.40
N ARG A 229 -11.61 16.53 8.63
CA ARG A 229 -11.54 17.68 9.53
C ARG A 229 -10.56 18.75 9.05
N MET A 230 -9.37 18.36 8.62
CA MET A 230 -8.34 19.30 8.15
C MET A 230 -8.78 20.03 6.89
N HIS A 231 -9.41 19.32 5.96
CA HIS A 231 -9.81 19.87 4.66
C HIS A 231 -11.27 20.35 4.62
N GLN A 232 -11.91 20.45 5.79
CA GLN A 232 -13.29 20.91 5.97
C GLN A 232 -14.30 20.18 5.07
N LYS A 233 -14.03 18.91 4.77
CA LYS A 233 -14.88 18.07 3.94
C LYS A 233 -16.01 17.50 4.81
N ARG A 234 -17.24 17.62 4.32
CA ARG A 234 -18.45 17.15 5.04
C ARG A 234 -18.98 15.81 4.52
N ASN A 235 -18.33 15.25 3.51
CA ASN A 235 -18.75 13.98 2.91
C ASN A 235 -18.68 12.86 3.95
N LEU A 236 -19.73 12.06 4.00
CA LEU A 236 -19.77 10.85 4.82
C LEU A 236 -18.75 9.85 4.28
N ILE A 237 -17.71 9.55 5.06
CA ILE A 237 -16.70 8.56 4.69
C ILE A 237 -17.12 7.19 5.23
N ARG A 238 -16.99 6.15 4.38
CA ARG A 238 -17.30 4.77 4.75
C ARG A 238 -16.04 3.92 4.73
N PHE A 239 -15.78 3.17 5.79
CA PHE A 239 -14.70 2.19 5.84
C PHE A 239 -15.26 0.79 5.97
N LYS A 240 -14.75 -0.14 5.17
CA LYS A 240 -14.95 -1.58 5.35
C LYS A 240 -13.60 -2.24 5.62
N ILE A 241 -13.41 -2.70 6.85
CA ILE A 241 -12.15 -3.25 7.35
C ILE A 241 -12.32 -4.75 7.57
N TYR A 242 -11.52 -5.54 6.88
CA TYR A 242 -11.38 -6.97 7.10
C TYR A 242 -10.05 -7.22 7.82
N LEU A 243 -10.09 -8.03 8.87
CA LEU A 243 -8.90 -8.41 9.62
C LEU A 243 -8.32 -9.73 9.09
N SER A 244 -7.99 -9.79 7.79
CA SER A 244 -7.27 -10.95 7.25
C SER A 244 -5.84 -10.99 7.80
N LYS A 245 -5.41 -12.20 8.17
CA LYS A 245 -4.05 -12.49 8.66
C LYS A 245 -3.00 -12.49 7.56
N GLN A 246 -3.37 -12.23 6.30
CA GLN A 246 -2.39 -12.13 5.22
C GLN A 246 -1.42 -10.97 5.48
N THR A 247 -0.12 -11.25 5.35
CA THR A 247 0.96 -10.26 5.47
C THR A 247 1.72 -10.08 4.16
N LYS A 248 2.22 -8.87 3.90
CA LYS A 248 3.09 -8.50 2.79
C LYS A 248 4.49 -9.05 2.96
N LYS A 249 4.90 -9.90 2.03
CA LYS A 249 6.23 -10.50 1.97
C LYS A 249 6.81 -10.37 0.57
N LEU A 250 8.13 -10.39 0.47
CA LEU A 250 8.82 -10.54 -0.81
C LEU A 250 8.31 -11.80 -1.50
N PRO A 251 8.01 -11.73 -2.80
CA PRO A 251 7.51 -12.88 -3.53
C PRO A 251 8.60 -13.95 -3.66
N THR A 252 8.18 -15.19 -3.88
CA THR A 252 9.13 -16.30 -4.19
C THR A 252 9.65 -16.19 -5.62
N LYS A 253 8.80 -15.70 -6.54
CA LYS A 253 9.15 -15.33 -7.92
C LYS A 253 9.45 -13.83 -7.99
N LYS A 254 10.19 -13.37 -9.00
CA LYS A 254 10.49 -11.94 -9.19
C LYS A 254 9.32 -11.13 -9.76
N LEU A 255 8.09 -11.42 -9.34
CA LEU A 255 6.87 -10.76 -9.77
C LEU A 255 6.10 -10.25 -8.57
N PHE A 256 5.82 -8.96 -8.53
CA PHE A 256 5.11 -8.31 -7.44
C PHE A 256 3.66 -8.03 -7.83
N GLY A 257 2.71 -8.61 -7.12
CA GLY A 257 1.28 -8.42 -7.35
C GLY A 257 0.53 -7.91 -6.11
N PRO A 258 -0.81 -7.93 -6.17
CA PRO A 258 -1.69 -7.57 -5.06
C PRO A 258 -1.30 -8.21 -3.72
N LYS A 259 -0.89 -9.49 -3.74
CA LYS A 259 -0.46 -10.22 -2.54
C LYS A 259 0.75 -9.60 -1.84
N GLU A 260 1.70 -9.06 -2.59
CA GLU A 260 2.95 -8.54 -2.05
C GLU A 260 2.83 -7.08 -1.56
N VAL A 261 1.89 -6.30 -2.13
CA VAL A 261 1.96 -4.83 -2.09
C VAL A 261 0.69 -4.18 -1.53
N ASN A 262 -0.49 -4.63 -1.97
CA ASN A 262 -1.73 -3.91 -1.72
C ASN A 262 -2.39 -4.36 -0.41
N SER A 263 -3.10 -3.46 0.25
CA SER A 263 -3.78 -3.75 1.52
C SER A 263 -5.13 -3.07 1.65
N GLY A 264 -5.49 -2.20 0.69
CA GLY A 264 -6.77 -1.54 0.60
C GLY A 264 -6.97 -0.90 -0.76
N SER A 265 -8.14 -0.28 -0.93
CA SER A 265 -8.50 0.53 -2.08
C SER A 265 -9.69 1.43 -1.75
N THR A 266 -9.78 2.59 -2.40
CA THR A 266 -10.96 3.45 -2.39
C THR A 266 -11.69 3.43 -3.74
N ASN A 267 -13.02 3.56 -3.72
CA ASN A 267 -13.84 3.80 -4.91
C ASN A 267 -14.56 5.16 -4.82
N TYR A 268 -14.00 6.11 -4.06
CA TYR A 268 -14.58 7.43 -3.75
C TYR A 268 -15.91 7.40 -2.96
N HIS A 269 -16.43 6.22 -2.61
CA HIS A 269 -17.63 6.05 -1.79
C HIS A 269 -17.34 5.27 -0.51
N THR A 270 -16.49 4.25 -0.62
CA THR A 270 -16.08 3.35 0.45
C THR A 270 -14.59 3.07 0.33
N ILE A 271 -13.89 3.18 1.44
CA ILE A 271 -12.51 2.73 1.61
C ILE A 271 -12.54 1.29 2.14
N ASN A 272 -11.90 0.39 1.42
CA ASN A 272 -11.77 -1.01 1.82
C ASN A 272 -10.35 -1.24 2.33
N ILE A 273 -10.22 -1.92 3.48
CA ILE A 273 -8.95 -2.32 4.09
C ILE A 273 -9.03 -3.80 4.36
N TRP A 274 -8.05 -4.60 3.93
CA TRP A 274 -8.19 -6.06 3.93
C TRP A 274 -7.32 -6.79 4.93
N ARG A 275 -6.18 -6.22 5.31
CA ARG A 275 -5.15 -6.91 6.08
C ARG A 275 -5.02 -6.29 7.44
N GLU A 276 -4.71 -7.12 8.42
CA GLU A 276 -4.47 -6.71 9.80
C GLU A 276 -3.30 -5.74 10.01
N GLU A 277 -2.39 -5.64 9.05
CA GLU A 277 -1.20 -4.79 9.14
C GLU A 277 -1.41 -3.40 8.51
N GLU A 278 -0.69 -2.40 9.06
CA GLU A 278 -0.57 -1.06 8.49
C GLU A 278 -1.88 -0.25 8.39
N HIS A 279 -2.94 -0.62 9.12
CA HIS A 279 -4.24 0.08 9.05
C HIS A 279 -4.08 1.60 9.25
N TYR A 280 -3.29 2.03 10.24
CA TYR A 280 -3.12 3.44 10.55
C TYR A 280 -2.62 4.24 9.33
N LYS A 281 -1.59 3.73 8.65
CA LYS A 281 -1.02 4.37 7.47
C LYS A 281 -2.01 4.32 6.31
N LEU A 282 -2.59 3.14 6.09
CA LEU A 282 -3.47 2.88 4.96
C LEU A 282 -4.76 3.72 5.02
N ILE A 283 -5.34 3.93 6.20
CA ILE A 283 -6.50 4.81 6.37
C ILE A 283 -6.20 6.22 5.87
N ILE A 284 -5.01 6.75 6.21
CA ILE A 284 -4.60 8.08 5.74
C ILE A 284 -4.41 8.06 4.22
N HIS A 285 -3.74 7.04 3.68
CA HIS A 285 -3.51 6.88 2.24
C HIS A 285 -4.81 6.89 1.45
N GLU A 286 -5.74 6.00 1.79
CA GLU A 286 -7.00 5.89 1.07
C GLU A 286 -7.92 7.10 1.30
N SER A 287 -7.74 7.81 2.42
CA SER A 287 -8.46 9.07 2.67
C SER A 287 -7.93 10.21 1.79
N ILE A 288 -6.64 10.24 1.46
CA ILE A 288 -6.07 11.20 0.51
C ILE A 288 -6.76 11.03 -0.84
N HIS A 289 -6.82 9.78 -1.35
CA HIS A 289 -7.55 9.44 -2.56
C HIS A 289 -9.04 9.80 -2.44
N PHE A 290 -9.72 9.38 -1.38
CA PHE A 290 -11.15 9.62 -1.17
C PHE A 290 -11.54 11.11 -1.21
N TYR A 291 -10.72 11.97 -0.60
CA TYR A 291 -10.94 13.41 -0.62
C TYR A 291 -10.29 14.11 -1.82
N ASN A 292 -9.72 13.33 -2.75
CA ASN A 292 -9.07 13.78 -3.96
C ASN A 292 -7.95 14.79 -3.65
N LEU A 293 -7.15 14.59 -2.60
CA LEU A 293 -6.11 15.53 -2.17
C LEU A 293 -4.85 15.46 -3.04
N ASP A 294 -4.67 14.38 -3.77
CA ASP A 294 -3.71 14.20 -4.85
C ASP A 294 -4.28 14.54 -6.24
N GLY A 295 -5.53 15.04 -6.26
CA GLY A 295 -6.45 15.20 -7.39
C GLY A 295 -6.08 16.05 -8.60
N SER A 296 -4.80 16.42 -8.76
CA SER A 296 -4.27 16.96 -10.01
C SER A 296 -3.34 15.99 -10.74
N LEU A 297 -3.06 14.83 -10.13
CA LEU A 297 -2.18 13.81 -10.70
C LEU A 297 -2.94 12.65 -11.34
N ASP A 298 -4.19 12.42 -10.93
CA ASP A 298 -5.06 11.36 -11.44
C ASP A 298 -5.73 11.72 -12.78
N LEU A 299 -5.07 12.57 -13.59
CA LEU A 299 -5.63 12.95 -14.89
C LEU A 299 -5.54 11.73 -15.83
N PHE A 300 -6.68 11.07 -16.01
CA PHE A 300 -7.05 10.06 -17.02
C PHE A 300 -6.75 10.45 -18.48
N ASP A 301 -6.03 11.54 -18.73
CA ASP A 301 -5.63 11.92 -20.07
C ASP A 301 -4.57 10.94 -20.58
N GLU A 302 -4.98 10.06 -21.50
CA GLU A 302 -4.12 9.05 -22.13
C GLU A 302 -2.87 9.65 -22.79
N ASN A 303 -2.87 10.96 -23.05
CA ASN A 303 -1.72 11.72 -23.55
C ASN A 303 -0.60 11.92 -22.51
N ASN A 304 -0.85 11.64 -21.22
CA ASN A 304 0.13 11.68 -20.14
C ASN A 304 0.71 10.29 -19.81
N LYS A 305 0.91 9.41 -20.81
CA LYS A 305 1.67 8.16 -20.62
C LYS A 305 3.13 8.48 -20.32
N ILE A 306 3.46 8.61 -19.04
CA ILE A 306 4.82 8.90 -18.62
C ILE A 306 5.65 7.63 -18.71
N ASN A 307 6.55 7.60 -19.69
CA ASN A 307 7.41 6.46 -19.92
C ASN A 307 8.55 6.41 -18.88
N LEU A 308 8.32 5.70 -17.79
CA LEU A 308 9.33 5.41 -16.77
C LEU A 308 10.34 4.34 -17.22
N GLU A 309 9.98 3.54 -18.22
CA GLU A 309 10.81 2.45 -18.73
C GLU A 309 12.06 2.94 -19.45
N CYS A 310 12.14 4.24 -19.74
CA CYS A 310 13.32 4.91 -20.28
C CYS A 310 14.22 5.49 -19.19
N SER A 311 13.94 5.19 -17.93
CA SER A 311 14.71 5.69 -16.79
C SER A 311 15.00 4.61 -15.76
N TYR A 312 14.24 3.51 -15.79
CA TYR A 312 14.40 2.39 -14.87
C TYR A 312 14.35 1.06 -15.62
N GLN A 313 15.07 0.06 -15.12
CA GLN A 313 15.01 -1.32 -15.63
C GLN A 313 13.72 -2.03 -15.18
N ILE A 314 12.59 -1.63 -15.76
CA ILE A 314 11.25 -2.17 -15.51
C ILE A 314 10.70 -2.91 -16.74
N GLY A 315 9.78 -3.86 -16.51
CA GLY A 315 9.12 -4.65 -17.55
C GLY A 315 8.10 -3.87 -18.39
N ASP A 316 7.81 -4.36 -19.61
CA ASP A 316 6.92 -3.74 -20.62
C ASP A 316 5.44 -3.66 -20.21
N HIS A 317 5.06 -4.42 -19.18
CA HIS A 317 3.69 -4.54 -18.71
C HIS A 317 3.54 -4.04 -17.27
N ASN A 318 4.47 -3.20 -16.83
CA ASN A 318 4.49 -2.69 -15.47
C ASN A 318 3.46 -1.59 -15.26
N GLU A 319 2.75 -1.68 -14.14
CA GLU A 319 1.92 -0.59 -13.66
C GLU A 319 2.80 0.54 -13.13
N THR A 320 2.65 1.74 -13.67
CA THR A 320 3.48 2.91 -13.35
C THR A 320 2.61 4.09 -12.95
N ARG A 321 1.98 3.98 -11.77
CA ARG A 321 1.15 5.05 -11.19
C ARG A 321 2.04 6.00 -10.39
N ILE A 322 2.59 7.02 -11.04
CA ILE A 322 3.57 7.92 -10.39
C ILE A 322 2.92 8.72 -9.26
N TYR A 323 1.63 9.05 -9.39
CA TYR A 323 0.89 9.76 -8.36
C TYR A 323 0.89 9.00 -7.03
N GLU A 324 0.94 7.66 -7.04
CA GLU A 324 1.06 6.85 -5.82
C GLU A 324 2.34 7.16 -5.04
N ALA A 325 3.42 7.59 -5.70
CA ALA A 325 4.62 8.03 -5.01
C ALA A 325 4.40 9.34 -4.25
N TYR A 326 3.58 10.25 -4.80
CA TYR A 326 3.16 11.48 -4.13
C TYR A 326 2.28 11.14 -2.93
N THR A 327 1.21 10.38 -3.16
CA THR A 327 0.21 10.00 -2.17
C THR A 327 0.86 9.23 -1.02
N GLU A 328 1.73 8.27 -1.30
CA GLU A 328 2.43 7.51 -0.26
C GLU A 328 3.44 8.38 0.51
N SER A 329 4.15 9.31 -0.14
CA SER A 329 5.05 10.25 0.56
C SER A 329 4.28 11.18 1.51
N LEU A 330 3.17 11.76 1.04
CA LEU A 330 2.29 12.59 1.86
C LEU A 330 1.66 11.80 3.00
N THR A 331 1.27 10.55 2.74
CA THR A 331 0.74 9.64 3.76
C THR A 331 1.74 9.40 4.89
N ILE A 332 3.00 9.05 4.57
CA ILE A 332 4.02 8.81 5.61
C ILE A 332 4.27 10.07 6.43
N PHE A 333 4.19 11.24 5.78
CA PHE A 333 4.31 12.52 6.46
C PHE A 333 3.23 12.72 7.53
N PHE A 334 1.95 12.57 7.18
CA PHE A 334 0.85 12.64 8.14
C PHE A 334 0.85 11.50 9.17
N HIS A 335 1.17 10.29 8.74
CA HIS A 335 1.24 9.12 9.62
C HIS A 335 2.30 9.30 10.71
N THR A 336 3.45 9.90 10.38
CA THR A 336 4.48 10.18 11.38
C THR A 336 4.07 11.28 12.37
N PHE A 337 3.30 12.30 11.96
CA PHE A 337 2.69 13.25 12.91
C PHE A 337 1.74 12.54 13.87
N ALA A 338 0.84 11.69 13.35
CA ALA A 338 -0.10 10.95 14.17
C ALA A 338 0.62 10.01 15.16
N ASN A 339 1.68 9.34 14.71
CA ASN A 339 2.48 8.45 15.57
C ASN A 339 3.24 9.22 16.67
N ALA A 340 3.80 10.39 16.35
CA ALA A 340 4.49 11.22 17.33
C ALA A 340 3.54 11.65 18.46
N TYR A 341 2.36 12.15 18.09
CA TYR A 341 1.33 12.50 19.06
C TYR A 341 0.85 11.27 19.86
N GLN A 342 0.61 10.14 19.20
CA GLN A 342 0.15 8.91 19.85
C GLN A 342 1.14 8.40 20.91
N ILE A 343 2.44 8.37 20.59
CA ILE A 343 3.49 7.99 21.54
C ILE A 343 3.52 8.98 22.71
N TYR A 344 3.49 10.28 22.43
CA TYR A 344 3.44 11.32 23.47
C TYR A 344 2.23 11.15 24.40
N TYR A 345 1.05 10.94 23.84
CA TYR A 345 -0.20 10.74 24.57
C TYR A 345 -0.11 9.54 25.52
N LEU A 346 0.30 8.37 25.00
CA LEU A 346 0.40 7.14 25.79
C LEU A 346 1.42 7.26 26.91
N SER A 347 2.55 7.90 26.64
CA SER A 347 3.62 8.10 27.61
C SER A 347 3.19 8.99 28.78
N ASN A 348 2.34 9.99 28.51
CA ASN A 348 1.80 10.85 29.56
C ASN A 348 0.70 10.16 30.37
N GLN A 349 -0.12 9.29 29.75
CA GLN A 349 -1.14 8.53 30.50
C GLN A 349 -0.51 7.61 31.56
N GLU A 350 0.60 6.95 31.23
CA GLU A 350 1.30 6.06 32.16
C GLU A 350 1.84 6.78 33.40
N SER A 351 2.12 8.08 33.29
CA SER A 351 2.66 8.87 34.40
C SER A 351 1.67 9.14 35.54
N LYS A 352 0.40 8.73 35.43
CA LYS A 352 -0.71 8.99 36.39
C LYS A 352 -0.91 10.46 36.78
N THR A 353 -0.25 11.40 36.10
CA THR A 353 -0.49 12.83 36.30
C THR A 353 -1.70 13.24 35.48
N ASN A 354 -2.65 13.98 36.07
CA ASN A 354 -3.88 14.43 35.41
C ASN A 354 -3.56 15.17 34.10
N LEU A 355 -3.82 14.52 32.98
CA LEU A 355 -3.56 15.03 31.63
C LEU A 355 -4.46 16.21 31.24
N LEU A 356 -5.59 16.39 31.95
CA LEU A 356 -6.56 17.45 31.66
C LEU A 356 -5.98 18.86 31.86
N ASP A 357 -4.93 19.02 32.68
CA ASP A 357 -4.35 20.33 33.01
C ASP A 357 -2.97 20.59 32.35
N LYS A 358 -2.37 19.59 31.69
CA LYS A 358 -1.07 19.77 31.02
C LYS A 358 -1.25 20.28 29.59
N LYS A 359 -0.81 21.52 29.37
CA LYS A 359 -0.64 22.11 28.04
C LYS A 359 0.25 21.20 27.19
N ILE A 360 -0.22 20.85 25.98
CA ILE A 360 0.57 20.09 24.99
C ILE A 360 1.93 20.75 24.83
N ILE A 361 3.00 20.01 25.12
CA ILE A 361 4.38 20.49 24.92
C ILE A 361 4.76 20.16 23.48
N TYR A 362 4.45 21.07 22.56
CA TYR A 362 4.69 20.87 21.12
C TYR A 362 6.15 20.55 20.77
N ASN A 363 7.11 21.12 21.52
CA ASN A 363 8.52 20.86 21.30
C ASN A 363 8.85 19.36 21.50
N ASP A 364 8.25 18.71 22.50
CA ASP A 364 8.46 17.29 22.75
C ASP A 364 7.91 16.42 21.61
N ILE A 365 6.72 16.78 21.07
CA ILE A 365 6.12 16.06 19.95
C ILE A 365 6.94 16.28 18.67
N TYR A 366 7.46 17.49 18.46
CA TYR A 366 8.33 17.80 17.32
C TYR A 366 9.63 16.98 17.36
N ASP A 367 10.26 16.88 18.52
CA ASP A 367 11.49 16.10 18.69
C ASP A 367 11.22 14.59 18.50
N LEU A 368 10.11 14.09 19.03
CA LEU A 368 9.65 12.72 18.75
C LEU A 368 9.44 12.52 17.26
N TRP A 369 8.73 13.43 16.59
CA TRP A 369 8.48 13.34 15.16
C TRP A 369 9.77 13.31 14.36
N CYS A 370 10.77 14.14 14.67
CA CYS A 370 12.07 14.12 13.99
C CYS A 370 12.74 12.73 14.09
N ILE A 371 12.68 12.09 15.25
CA ILE A 371 13.19 10.71 15.45
C ILE A 371 12.41 9.72 14.59
N LEU A 372 11.07 9.79 14.60
CA LEU A 372 10.23 8.90 13.81
C LEU A 372 10.50 9.08 12.30
N TRP A 373 10.58 10.31 11.84
CA TRP A 373 10.84 10.66 10.46
C TRP A 373 12.19 10.12 9.97
N GLU A 374 13.24 10.24 10.78
CA GLU A 374 14.55 9.65 10.46
C GLU A 374 14.46 8.13 10.26
N LYS A 375 13.71 7.42 11.12
CA LYS A 375 13.53 5.98 10.97
C LYS A 375 12.74 5.61 9.72
N GLU A 376 11.72 6.38 9.36
CA GLU A 376 10.98 6.15 8.10
C GLU A 376 11.86 6.33 6.87
N ARG A 377 12.70 7.37 6.84
CA ARG A 377 13.66 7.58 5.74
C ARG A 377 14.63 6.39 5.60
N LYS A 378 15.22 5.94 6.71
CA LYS A 378 16.12 4.76 6.73
C LYS A 378 15.39 3.47 6.36
N PHE A 379 14.14 3.32 6.80
CA PHE A 379 13.32 2.18 6.43
C PHE A 379 13.00 2.15 4.93
N GLY A 380 12.72 3.31 4.32
CA GLY A 380 12.57 3.44 2.86
C GLY A 380 13.81 2.95 2.11
N VAL A 381 15.01 3.38 2.52
CA VAL A 381 16.29 2.90 1.97
C VAL A 381 16.40 1.38 2.08
N LEU A 382 16.09 0.84 3.25
CA LEU A 382 16.15 -0.60 3.49
C LEU A 382 15.20 -1.38 2.59
N GLN A 383 13.98 -0.87 2.39
CA GLN A 383 12.97 -1.49 1.52
C GLN A 383 13.41 -1.48 0.06
N VAL A 384 13.90 -0.33 -0.44
CA VAL A 384 14.45 -0.23 -1.81
C VAL A 384 15.60 -1.20 -2.00
N ALA A 385 16.55 -1.25 -1.07
CA ALA A 385 17.68 -2.16 -1.13
C ALA A 385 17.24 -3.64 -1.11
N ARG A 386 16.26 -4.00 -0.29
CA ARG A 386 15.71 -5.38 -0.24
C ARG A 386 15.08 -5.78 -1.57
N ILE A 387 14.18 -4.94 -2.10
CA ILE A 387 13.49 -5.20 -3.36
C ILE A 387 14.51 -5.29 -4.50
N TYR A 388 15.46 -4.36 -4.56
CA TYR A 388 16.49 -4.36 -5.59
C TYR A 388 17.40 -5.60 -5.51
N ASN A 389 17.86 -5.98 -4.31
CA ASN A 389 18.66 -7.19 -4.13
C ASN A 389 17.87 -8.47 -4.47
N HIS A 390 16.56 -8.48 -4.24
CA HIS A 390 15.70 -9.61 -4.62
C HIS A 390 15.60 -9.76 -6.15
N ILE A 391 15.36 -8.66 -6.88
CA ILE A 391 15.25 -8.71 -8.35
C ILE A 391 16.62 -8.87 -9.04
N ASN A 392 17.67 -8.31 -8.46
CA ASN A 392 19.02 -8.29 -9.01
C ASN A 392 20.08 -8.65 -7.94
N PRO A 393 20.16 -9.93 -7.52
CA PRO A 393 21.04 -10.34 -6.43
C PRO A 393 22.53 -10.18 -6.76
N THR A 394 22.90 -10.13 -8.04
CA THR A 394 24.29 -10.04 -8.50
C THR A 394 24.83 -8.61 -8.59
N SER A 395 23.98 -7.59 -8.68
CA SER A 395 24.44 -6.21 -8.91
C SER A 395 24.91 -5.52 -7.65
N THR A 396 26.13 -5.00 -7.63
CA THR A 396 26.69 -4.27 -6.48
C THR A 396 26.24 -2.82 -6.38
N THR A 397 25.58 -2.28 -7.41
CA THR A 397 25.21 -0.86 -7.47
C THR A 397 23.79 -0.64 -7.98
N PHE A 398 23.07 0.24 -7.31
CA PHE A 398 21.76 0.72 -7.71
C PHE A 398 21.80 1.47 -9.05
N SER A 399 22.97 1.97 -9.47
CA SER A 399 23.15 2.58 -10.79
C SER A 399 22.78 1.64 -11.93
N ASP A 400 22.91 0.32 -11.75
CA ASP A 400 22.56 -0.60 -12.82
C ASP A 400 21.04 -0.56 -13.07
N PHE A 401 20.22 -0.30 -12.05
CA PHE A 401 18.76 -0.14 -12.20
C PHE A 401 18.36 1.07 -13.04
N LEU A 402 19.23 2.07 -13.17
CA LEU A 402 18.94 3.34 -13.84
C LEU A 402 19.38 3.28 -15.31
N ILE A 403 18.57 3.85 -16.19
CA ILE A 403 18.89 3.98 -17.61
C ILE A 403 19.48 5.37 -17.86
N LYS A 404 20.74 5.42 -18.29
CA LYS A 404 21.50 6.67 -18.45
C LYS A 404 21.31 7.36 -19.81
N SER A 405 20.68 6.72 -20.80
CA SER A 405 20.79 7.20 -22.18
C SER A 405 19.69 8.17 -22.64
N ASN A 406 20.12 9.11 -23.49
CA ASN A 406 19.25 9.97 -24.30
C ASN A 406 18.87 9.32 -25.65
N LYS A 407 19.21 8.04 -25.89
CA LYS A 407 18.94 7.32 -27.14
C LYS A 407 17.61 6.57 -27.06
N THR A 408 17.14 6.03 -28.20
CA THR A 408 15.86 5.32 -28.31
C THR A 408 15.77 4.14 -27.33
N CYS A 409 15.14 4.41 -26.19
CA CYS A 409 14.81 3.57 -25.03
C CYS A 409 14.53 2.07 -25.32
N LYS A 410 13.94 1.73 -26.46
CA LYS A 410 13.64 0.33 -26.82
C LYS A 410 14.88 -0.54 -27.10
N LYS A 411 15.97 0.00 -27.65
CA LYS A 411 17.15 -0.81 -28.02
C LYS A 411 17.98 -1.26 -26.82
N GLU A 412 18.06 -0.45 -25.77
CA GLU A 412 18.83 -0.79 -24.55
C GLU A 412 18.12 -1.82 -23.68
N ARG A 413 16.78 -1.92 -23.76
CA ARG A 413 15.99 -2.84 -22.93
C ARG A 413 16.09 -4.31 -23.31
N ASN A 414 16.29 -4.62 -24.60
CA ASN A 414 16.32 -6.00 -25.08
C ASN A 414 17.63 -6.74 -24.71
N GLY A 415 18.68 -6.02 -24.34
CA GLY A 415 19.96 -6.61 -23.91
C GLY A 415 20.08 -6.85 -22.40
N ASN A 416 19.12 -6.37 -21.60
CA ASN A 416 19.25 -6.38 -20.14
C ASN A 416 18.84 -7.72 -19.53
N LYS A 417 19.70 -8.24 -18.65
CA LYS A 417 19.54 -9.54 -17.98
C LYS A 417 18.47 -9.55 -16.87
N TYR A 418 18.06 -8.37 -16.39
CA TYR A 418 17.10 -8.26 -15.28
C TYR A 418 16.14 -7.09 -15.49
N LYS A 419 14.91 -7.27 -15.01
CA LYS A 419 13.86 -6.25 -15.01
C LYS A 419 13.06 -6.41 -13.72
N LEU A 420 12.65 -5.30 -13.10
CA LEU A 420 11.61 -5.34 -12.08
C LEU A 420 10.30 -5.62 -12.82
N GLU A 421 9.68 -6.77 -12.57
CA GLU A 421 8.36 -7.12 -13.10
C GLU A 421 7.31 -6.88 -12.00
N GLN A 422 6.34 -6.03 -12.28
CA GLN A 422 5.30 -5.65 -11.32
C GLN A 422 3.92 -5.61 -11.97
N ARG A 423 2.91 -6.07 -11.22
CA ARG A 423 1.48 -5.90 -11.50
C ARG A 423 0.83 -4.88 -10.56
N THR A 424 1.64 -4.24 -9.72
CA THR A 424 1.22 -3.18 -8.81
C THR A 424 2.31 -2.11 -8.81
N ALA A 425 2.00 -0.90 -8.33
CA ALA A 425 2.92 0.24 -8.41
C ALA A 425 4.15 0.18 -7.46
N VAL A 426 4.88 -0.95 -7.38
CA VAL A 426 6.08 -1.14 -6.52
C VAL A 426 7.12 -0.05 -6.74
N LEU A 427 7.40 0.30 -8.00
CA LEU A 427 8.31 1.39 -8.33
C LEU A 427 7.90 2.69 -7.61
N SER A 428 6.62 3.03 -7.65
CA SER A 428 6.08 4.24 -7.01
C SER A 428 6.12 4.15 -5.49
N TYR A 429 5.55 3.08 -4.92
CA TYR A 429 5.42 2.90 -3.47
C TYR A 429 6.75 2.77 -2.73
N HIS A 430 7.79 2.24 -3.37
CA HIS A 430 9.07 1.99 -2.71
C HIS A 430 10.19 2.89 -3.23
N PHE A 431 10.43 2.96 -4.53
CA PHE A 431 11.62 3.64 -5.06
C PHE A 431 11.40 5.16 -5.15
N LEU A 432 10.35 5.57 -5.85
CA LEU A 432 10.07 6.99 -6.08
C LEU A 432 9.69 7.71 -4.78
N LYS A 433 8.83 7.09 -3.97
CA LYS A 433 8.50 7.60 -2.63
C LYS A 433 9.74 7.73 -1.74
N THR A 434 10.65 6.76 -1.72
CA THR A 434 11.87 6.86 -0.90
C THR A 434 12.76 8.03 -1.34
N ALA A 435 12.79 8.36 -2.63
CA ALA A 435 13.49 9.56 -3.10
C ALA A 435 12.87 10.83 -2.48
N ASN A 436 11.55 10.96 -2.50
CA ASN A 436 10.86 12.08 -1.83
C ASN A 436 11.14 12.13 -0.33
N LEU A 437 11.25 10.96 0.34
CA LEU A 437 11.57 10.91 1.77
C LEU A 437 13.02 11.34 2.07
N ILE A 438 13.99 10.96 1.22
CA ILE A 438 15.40 11.34 1.40
C ILE A 438 15.60 12.83 1.12
N PHE A 439 14.98 13.34 0.05
CA PHE A 439 14.97 14.76 -0.33
C PHE A 439 13.69 15.44 0.18
N ASP A 440 13.43 15.27 1.47
CA ASP A 440 12.21 15.73 2.13
C ASP A 440 12.01 17.25 2.02
N GLN A 441 13.09 18.03 2.11
CA GLN A 441 13.04 19.48 1.97
C GLN A 441 12.54 19.90 0.58
N GLU A 442 13.04 19.24 -0.46
CA GLU A 442 12.64 19.48 -1.84
C GLU A 442 11.18 19.05 -2.06
N PHE A 443 10.78 17.92 -1.50
CA PHE A 443 9.39 17.45 -1.55
C PHE A 443 8.43 18.39 -0.80
N LEU A 444 8.79 18.89 0.38
CA LEU A 444 7.98 19.85 1.16
C LEU A 444 7.84 21.22 0.50
N LYS A 445 8.79 21.62 -0.34
CA LYS A 445 8.64 22.80 -1.22
C LYS A 445 7.62 22.54 -2.32
N TRP A 446 7.48 21.29 -2.72
CA TRP A 446 6.60 20.86 -3.79
C TRP A 446 5.12 20.81 -3.36
N ILE A 447 4.86 20.57 -2.07
CA ILE A 447 3.52 20.66 -1.49
C ILE A 447 3.21 22.14 -1.20
N PRO A 448 2.26 22.80 -1.87
CA PRO A 448 2.04 24.24 -1.69
C PRO A 448 1.45 24.56 -0.31
N ASP A 449 0.33 23.92 0.04
CA ASP A 449 -0.36 24.04 1.32
C ASP A 449 -0.71 22.64 1.86
N LEU A 450 -0.80 22.49 3.18
CA LEU A 450 -1.32 21.27 3.80
C LEU A 450 -2.81 21.11 3.57
N ASN A 451 -3.57 22.21 3.51
CA ASN A 451 -5.02 22.20 3.32
C ASN A 451 -5.41 22.05 1.85
N ASP A 452 -4.47 22.37 0.95
CA ASP A 452 -4.56 22.19 -0.49
C ASP A 452 -3.21 21.65 -0.99
N PRO A 453 -2.97 20.33 -0.83
CA PRO A 453 -1.70 19.73 -1.20
C PRO A 453 -1.64 19.44 -2.71
N HIS A 454 -2.40 20.12 -3.56
CA HIS A 454 -2.43 19.79 -4.98
C HIS A 454 -1.08 20.08 -5.68
N PRO A 455 -0.44 19.05 -6.27
CA PRO A 455 0.87 19.21 -6.91
C PRO A 455 0.87 19.94 -8.28
N GLY A 456 -0.30 20.24 -8.84
CA GLY A 456 -0.48 21.06 -10.03
C GLY A 456 -0.02 20.47 -11.37
N SER A 457 0.84 19.44 -11.42
CA SER A 457 1.21 18.75 -12.67
C SER A 457 1.95 17.41 -12.47
N LEU A 458 1.40 16.32 -13.02
CA LEU A 458 2.02 14.99 -13.04
C LEU A 458 3.35 14.92 -13.81
N ILE A 459 3.43 15.64 -14.94
CA ILE A 459 4.67 15.70 -15.72
C ILE A 459 5.78 16.38 -14.92
N LYS A 460 5.48 17.52 -14.26
CA LYS A 460 6.46 18.22 -13.41
C LYS A 460 6.87 17.35 -12.23
N PHE A 461 5.93 16.66 -11.58
CA PHE A 461 6.24 15.74 -10.49
C PHE A 461 7.16 14.61 -10.94
N THR A 462 6.89 14.05 -12.13
CA THR A 462 7.70 12.97 -12.66
C THR A 462 9.12 13.43 -12.95
N LYS A 463 9.28 14.59 -13.60
CA LYS A 463 10.60 15.16 -13.84
C LYS A 463 11.33 15.38 -12.52
N PHE A 464 10.65 15.94 -11.54
CA PHE A 464 11.17 16.15 -10.18
C PHE A 464 11.66 14.83 -9.55
N VAL A 465 10.82 13.82 -9.42
CA VAL A 465 11.19 12.57 -8.74
C VAL A 465 12.25 11.79 -9.50
N LYS A 466 12.25 11.83 -10.84
CA LYS A 466 13.32 11.26 -11.66
C LYS A 466 14.66 11.93 -11.39
N THR A 467 14.71 13.26 -11.30
CA THR A 467 15.94 13.97 -10.94
C THR A 467 16.45 13.53 -9.56
N LEU A 468 15.55 13.32 -8.60
CA LEU A 468 15.93 12.84 -7.27
C LEU A 468 16.50 11.42 -7.28
N THR A 469 15.88 10.46 -7.99
CA THR A 469 16.37 9.07 -8.03
C THR A 469 17.68 8.92 -8.80
N HIS A 470 18.00 9.84 -9.72
CA HIS A 470 19.27 9.87 -10.45
C HIS A 470 20.35 10.68 -9.74
N ASN A 471 20.05 11.29 -8.59
CA ASN A 471 21.02 12.00 -7.79
C ASN A 471 22.05 11.03 -7.20
N SER A 472 23.33 11.39 -7.23
CA SER A 472 24.42 10.57 -6.67
C SER A 472 24.23 10.27 -5.19
N ASP A 473 23.68 11.21 -4.43
CA ASP A 473 23.37 11.05 -3.00
C ASP A 473 22.37 9.92 -2.79
N PHE A 474 21.32 9.86 -3.61
CA PHE A 474 20.32 8.79 -3.56
C PHE A 474 20.96 7.44 -3.86
N ILE A 475 21.71 7.36 -4.97
CA ILE A 475 22.37 6.13 -5.42
C ILE A 475 23.32 5.60 -4.33
N ASN A 476 24.14 6.48 -3.75
CA ASN A 476 25.09 6.13 -2.70
C ASN A 476 24.37 5.59 -1.45
N ILE A 477 23.30 6.26 -1.00
CA ILE A 477 22.50 5.81 0.14
C ILE A 477 21.88 4.42 -0.12
N ILE A 478 21.33 4.19 -1.33
CA ILE A 478 20.77 2.87 -1.66
C ILE A 478 21.88 1.81 -1.70
N ASN A 479 23.07 2.13 -2.20
CA ASN A 479 24.23 1.23 -2.20
C ASN A 479 24.70 0.86 -0.79
N ASP A 480 24.67 1.79 0.16
CA ASP A 480 24.92 1.52 1.59
C ASP A 480 23.87 0.54 2.15
N GLY A 481 22.60 0.75 1.77
CA GLY A 481 21.50 -0.16 2.07
C GLY A 481 21.73 -1.57 1.52
N LEU A 482 22.18 -1.69 0.26
CA LEU A 482 22.48 -2.97 -0.39
C LEU A 482 23.61 -3.71 0.30
N THR A 483 24.68 -3.00 0.63
CA THR A 483 25.81 -3.54 1.40
C THR A 483 25.34 -4.10 2.75
N THR A 484 24.47 -3.35 3.44
CA THR A 484 23.89 -3.77 4.73
C THR A 484 23.03 -5.02 4.60
N ILE A 485 22.20 -5.13 3.55
CA ILE A 485 21.33 -6.30 3.32
C ILE A 485 22.16 -7.55 3.00
N ARG A 486 23.21 -7.44 2.19
CA ARG A 486 24.06 -8.57 1.79
C ARG A 486 24.90 -9.14 2.91
N ASN A 487 25.38 -8.29 3.81
CA ASN A 487 26.19 -8.72 4.94
C ASN A 487 25.37 -9.42 6.03
N LYS A 488 24.04 -9.46 5.93
CA LYS A 488 23.14 -10.10 6.91
C LYS A 488 22.63 -11.45 6.40
N LYS A 489 22.86 -12.50 7.19
CA LYS A 489 22.35 -13.85 6.91
C LYS A 489 20.82 -13.97 6.99
N ASN A 490 20.12 -13.06 7.70
CA ASN A 490 18.68 -13.15 7.97
C ASN A 490 18.00 -11.77 7.96
N THR A 491 17.69 -11.24 6.78
CA THR A 491 16.91 -10.00 6.65
C THR A 491 15.41 -10.30 6.68
N SER A 492 14.61 -9.38 7.21
CA SER A 492 13.15 -9.51 7.10
C SER A 492 12.70 -9.47 5.64
N ASN A 493 11.84 -10.40 5.25
CA ASN A 493 11.20 -10.43 3.93
C ASN A 493 9.94 -9.55 3.86
N SER A 494 9.69 -8.70 4.86
CA SER A 494 8.48 -7.87 4.92
C SER A 494 8.47 -6.79 3.83
N MET A 495 7.34 -6.68 3.13
CA MET A 495 7.05 -5.68 2.10
C MET A 495 6.17 -4.52 2.64
N ARG A 496 6.25 -4.26 3.95
CA ARG A 496 5.62 -3.09 4.58
C ARG A 496 6.13 -1.80 3.98
N MET A 497 5.25 -0.80 3.94
CA MET A 497 5.53 0.51 3.36
C MET A 497 5.83 1.58 4.41
N SER A 498 5.51 1.34 5.68
CA SER A 498 5.89 2.19 6.82
C SER A 498 6.61 1.38 7.89
N PHE A 499 7.55 2.05 8.56
CA PHE A 499 8.25 1.48 9.70
C PHE A 499 7.36 1.34 10.93
N TYR A 500 6.38 2.23 11.12
CA TYR A 500 5.62 2.33 12.37
C TYR A 500 4.22 1.75 12.27
N ASP A 501 3.93 0.87 13.22
CA ASP A 501 2.60 0.38 13.56
C ASP A 501 2.60 0.06 15.05
N ILE A 502 1.67 0.63 15.80
CA ILE A 502 1.63 0.46 17.25
C ILE A 502 0.86 -0.82 17.55
N LYS A 503 1.29 -1.55 18.59
CA LYS A 503 0.67 -2.81 19.02
C LYS A 503 -0.85 -2.62 19.19
N LYS A 504 -1.63 -3.53 18.59
CA LYS A 504 -3.08 -3.63 18.78
C LYS A 504 -3.42 -3.95 20.23
#